data_AF-A0A7Y2CFP5-F1
#
_entry.id   AF-A0A7Y2CFP5-F1
#
_cell.length_a   1.000
_cell.length_b   1.000
_cell.length_c   1.000
_cell.angle_alpha   90.00
_cell.angle_beta   90.00
_cell.angle_gamma   90.00
#
_symmetry.space_group_name_H-M   'P 1'
#
loop_
_entity.id
_entity.type
_entity.pdbx_description
1 polymer ?
#
loop_
_entity_poly.entity_id
_entity_poly.type
_entity_poly.pdbx_seq_one_letter_code
_entity_poly.pdbx_strand_id
1 'polypeptide(L)' 'MESLLALDNWFTLIMLIMLQAVLGFDNLLYISIESGRVTEARQQFVRRMGIGLA' A
#
# COMPACT_ATOMS: atom_id res chain seq x y z
N MET A 1 26.09 -1.24 18.60
CA MET A 1 24.74 -1.72 18.26
C MET A 1 23.79 -0.63 18.71
N GLU A 2 23.31 0.19 17.79
CA GLU A 2 22.28 1.20 18.10
C GLU A 2 21.05 0.48 18.67
N SER A 3 20.44 1.03 19.72
CA SER A 3 19.29 0.43 20.37
C SER A 3 18.08 0.48 19.44
N LEU A 4 17.38 -0.64 19.24
CA LEU A 4 16.15 -0.69 18.42
C LEU A 4 15.07 0.28 18.92
N LEU A 5 15.10 0.64 20.22
CA LEU A 5 14.14 1.55 20.85
C LEU A 5 14.65 2.99 20.98
N ALA A 6 15.77 3.32 20.34
CA ALA A 6 16.29 4.69 20.33
C ALA A 6 15.30 5.66 19.63
N LEU A 7 15.22 6.89 20.13
CA LEU A 7 14.24 7.90 19.69
C LEU A 7 14.37 8.29 18.21
N ASP A 8 15.59 8.29 17.68
CA ASP A 8 15.92 8.50 16.27
C ASP A 8 15.40 7.37 15.36
N ASN A 9 15.40 6.13 15.85
CA ASN A 9 14.83 4.98 15.13
C ASN A 9 13.31 5.08 15.01
N TRP A 10 12.63 5.67 16.00
CA TRP A 10 11.19 5.96 15.91
C TRP A 10 10.87 7.00 14.84
N PHE A 11 11.69 8.05 14.74
CA PHE A 11 11.53 9.04 13.68
C PHE A 11 11.73 8.41 12.29
N THR A 12 12.78 7.60 12.14
CA THR A 12 13.04 6.85 10.90
C THR A 12 11.88 5.90 10.56
N LEU A 13 11.35 5.17 11.54
CA LEU A 13 10.22 4.26 11.37
C LEU A 13 8.96 5.02 10.91
N ILE A 14 8.67 6.17 11.50
CA ILE A 14 7.54 7.02 11.08
C ILE A 14 7.74 7.47 9.63
N MET A 15 8.94 7.92 9.27
CA MET A 15 9.24 8.32 7.89
C MET A 15 9.05 7.16 6.91
N LEU A 16 9.51 5.95 7.26
CA LEU A 16 9.31 4.76 6.45
C LEU A 16 7.83 4.39 6.31
N ILE A 17 7.06 4.42 7.40
CA ILE A 17 5.61 4.19 7.36
C ILE A 17 4.92 5.20 6.45
N MET A 18 5.28 6.49 6.55
CA MET A 18 4.71 7.55 5.72
C MET A 18 5.02 7.36 4.24
N LEU A 19 6.27 7.02 3.90
CA LEU A 19 6.68 6.73 2.53
C LEU A 19 5.92 5.51 1.98
N GLN A 20 5.78 4.46 2.78
CA GLN A 20 5.01 3.26 2.41
C GLN A 20 3.53 3.58 2.23
N ALA A 21 2.94 4.44 3.07
CA ALA A 21 1.55 4.84 2.94
C ALA A 21 1.30 5.58 1.62
N VAL A 22 2.18 6.50 1.22
CA VAL A 22 2.06 7.23 -0.06
C VAL A 22 2.22 6.28 -1.25
N LEU A 23 3.27 5.46 -1.25
CA LEU A 23 3.52 4.50 -2.34
C LEU A 23 2.43 3.44 -2.45
N GLY A 24 1.95 2.93 -1.31
CA GLY A 24 0.84 1.97 -1.25
C GLY A 24 -0.49 2.60 -1.69
N PHE A 25 -0.73 3.86 -1.34
CA PHE A 25 -1.92 4.58 -1.75
C PHE A 25 -2.00 4.75 -3.28
N ASP A 26 -0.89 5.12 -3.93
CA ASP A 26 -0.82 5.24 -5.39
C ASP A 26 -1.15 3.92 -6.09
N ASN A 27 -0.64 2.80 -5.57
CA ASN A 27 -0.93 1.45 -6.09
C ASN A 27 -2.41 1.06 -5.89
N LEU A 28 -2.97 1.30 -4.71
CA LEU A 28 -4.39 1.01 -4.41
C LEU A 28 -5.34 1.86 -5.27
N LEU A 29 -5.00 3.13 -5.51
CA LEU A 29 -5.77 4.02 -6.36
C LEU A 29 -5.76 3.54 -7.82
N TYR A 30 -4.58 3.17 -8.33
CA TYR A 30 -4.44 2.60 -9.67
C TYR A 30 -5.31 1.34 -9.85
N ILE A 31 -5.22 0.40 -8.91
CA ILE A 31 -6.01 -0.84 -8.93
C ILE A 31 -7.50 -0.56 -8.83
N SER A 32 -7.90 0.41 -8.01
CA SER A 32 -9.31 0.79 -7.85
C SER A 32 -9.87 1.37 -9.16
N ILE A 33 -9.12 2.22 -9.85
CA ILE A 33 -9.53 2.81 -11.14
C ILE A 33 -9.59 1.73 -12.23
N GLU A 34 -8.55 0.90 -12.35
CA GLU A 34 -8.46 -0.11 -13.40
C GLU A 34 -9.49 -1.23 -13.20
N SER A 35 -9.71 -1.65 -11.94
CA SER A 35 -10.78 -2.61 -11.62
C SER A 35 -12.17 -2.09 -12.01
N GLY A 36 -12.39 -0.77 -12.04
CA GLY A 36 -13.62 -0.15 -12.54
C GLY A 36 -13.93 -0.39 -14.02
N ARG A 37 -12.91 -0.73 -14.82
CA ARG A 37 -13.00 -0.93 -16.28
C ARG A 37 -13.18 -2.39 -16.69
N VAL A 38 -13.10 -3.31 -15.72
CA VAL A 38 -13.24 -4.75 -15.95
C VAL A 38 -14.72 -5.15 -15.89
N THR A 39 -15.13 -6.11 -16.71
CA THR A 39 -16.48 -6.70 -16.69
C THR A 39 -16.90 -7.07 -15.26
N GLU A 40 -18.16 -6.80 -14.89
CA GLU A 40 -18.70 -6.96 -13.52
C GLU A 40 -18.38 -8.34 -12.91
N ALA A 41 -18.46 -9.40 -13.72
CA ALA A 41 -18.16 -10.77 -13.31
C ALA A 41 -16.70 -10.98 -12.83
N ARG A 42 -15.74 -10.18 -13.33
CA ARG A 42 -14.31 -10.26 -12.98
C ARG A 42 -13.85 -9.10 -12.10
N GLN A 43 -14.68 -8.07 -11.92
CA GLN A 43 -14.35 -6.86 -11.18
C GLN A 43 -13.93 -7.15 -9.74
N GLN A 44 -14.71 -7.96 -9.01
CA GLN A 44 -14.39 -8.32 -7.62
C GLN A 44 -13.12 -9.16 -7.51
N PHE A 45 -12.88 -10.06 -8.48
CA PHE A 45 -11.68 -10.88 -8.51
C PHE A 45 -10.43 -10.02 -8.70
N VAL A 46 -10.44 -9.13 -9.70
CA VAL A 46 -9.31 -8.23 -9.98
C VAL A 46 -9.05 -7.27 -8.82
N ARG A 47 -10.10 -6.76 -8.16
CA ARG A 47 -9.94 -5.87 -6.99
C ARG A 47 -9.31 -6.59 -5.80
N ARG A 48 -9.77 -7.81 -5.49
CA ARG A 48 -9.23 -8.59 -4.36
C ARG A 48 -7.81 -9.09 -4.65
N MET A 49 -7.55 -9.54 -5.87
CA MET A 49 -6.22 -9.95 -6.30
C MET A 49 -5.24 -8.77 -6.33
N GLY A 50 -5.67 -7.63 -6.86
CA GLY A 50 -4.84 -6.42 -6.88
C GLY A 50 -4.54 -5.88 -5.48
N ILE A 51 -5.55 -5.74 -4.61
CA ILE A 51 -5.35 -5.28 -3.23
C ILE A 51 -4.53 -6.28 -2.41
N GLY A 52 -4.64 -7.59 -2.68
CA GLY A 52 -3.85 -8.60 -1.95
C GLY A 52 -2.41 -8.75 -2.41
N LEU A 53 -2.06 -8.23 -3.60
CA LEU A 53 -0.69 -8.19 -4.12
C LEU A 53 0.04 -6.87 -3.79
N ALA A 54 -0.72 -5.82 -3.48
CA ALA A 54 -0.22 -4.54 -2.99
C ALA A 54 -0.04 -4.55 -1.47
#